data_AF-A0A535I7E4-F1
#
_entry.id   AF-A0A535I7E4-F1
#
_cell.length_a   1.000
_cell.length_b   1.000
_cell.length_c   1.000
_cell.angle_alpha   90.00
_cell.angle_beta   90.00
_cell.angle_gamma   90.00
#
_symmetry.space_group_name_H-M   'P 1'
#
loop_
_entity.id
_entity.type
_entity.pdbx_description
1 polymer ?
#
loop_
_entity_poly.entity_id
_entity_poly.type
_entity_poly.pdbx_seq_one_letter_code
_entity_poly.pdbx_strand_id
1 'polypeptide(L)'
;MLLALVAGGCSSAPNATATPTPTTSPVVASSSPTPSSVNGETPVPQQILAPAPDLPIANLCSAPLTTTADGNATPLLCSTGAVNVQAWRFYASVSASVLGIGLNPTQGQVENAICDDIAHNHATRPEEASGYKLAATYYSWSFNLDPAKVTCP
;
A
#
# COMPACT_ATOMS: atom_id res chain seq x y z
N MET A 1 52.97 -11.33 -0.08
CA MET A 1 52.90 -11.54 1.38
C MET A 1 51.93 -12.69 1.62
N LEU A 2 52.37 -13.67 2.41
CA LEU A 2 51.93 -15.07 2.43
C LEU A 2 50.43 -15.30 2.74
N LEU A 3 49.81 -16.19 1.95
CA LEU A 3 48.71 -17.06 2.35
C LEU A 3 49.29 -18.29 3.07
N ALA A 4 48.67 -18.71 4.18
CA ALA A 4 48.79 -20.05 4.77
C ALA A 4 47.51 -20.33 5.58
N LEU A 5 46.67 -21.31 5.18
CA LEU A 5 46.58 -22.70 5.70
C LEU A 5 45.93 -22.73 7.11
N VAL A 6 44.98 -23.61 7.45
CA VAL A 6 45.08 -25.09 7.48
C VAL A 6 43.69 -25.76 7.44
N ALA A 7 43.64 -26.95 6.86
CA ALA A 7 42.52 -27.88 6.73
C ALA A 7 42.36 -28.85 7.93
N GLY A 8 41.21 -29.54 7.97
CA GLY A 8 40.95 -30.78 8.75
C GLY A 8 39.49 -30.83 9.22
N GLY A 9 38.66 -31.87 9.10
CA GLY A 9 38.81 -33.26 8.65
C GLY A 9 37.73 -34.12 9.34
N CYS A 10 36.92 -34.84 8.56
CA CYS A 10 36.10 -36.06 8.80
C CYS A 10 35.21 -36.28 10.06
N SER A 11 33.89 -36.37 9.79
CA SER A 11 32.93 -37.50 9.95
C SER A 11 32.62 -38.24 11.28
N SER A 12 31.29 -38.41 11.44
CA SER A 12 30.49 -39.56 11.95
C SER A 12 29.88 -39.50 13.37
N ALA A 13 28.55 -39.67 13.41
CA ALA A 13 27.65 -39.78 14.57
C ALA A 13 27.73 -41.16 15.27
N PRO A 14 27.15 -41.33 16.50
CA PRO A 14 25.80 -41.94 16.59
C PRO A 14 24.93 -41.62 17.85
N ASN A 15 23.64 -41.99 17.73
CA ASN A 15 22.65 -42.51 18.71
C ASN A 15 22.06 -41.69 19.90
N ALA A 16 20.74 -41.42 19.76
CA ALA A 16 19.59 -41.74 20.63
C ALA A 16 19.46 -41.28 22.11
N THR A 17 18.33 -40.58 22.40
CA THR A 17 17.23 -40.96 23.34
C THR A 17 16.72 -39.80 24.22
N ALA A 18 15.38 -39.74 24.34
CA ALA A 18 14.52 -39.12 25.36
C ALA A 18 14.12 -37.62 25.29
N THR A 19 12.84 -37.46 24.96
CA THR A 19 11.87 -36.40 25.29
C THR A 19 11.96 -35.87 26.73
N PRO A 20 11.73 -34.55 26.92
CA PRO A 20 10.75 -34.12 27.91
C PRO A 20 9.65 -33.23 27.31
N THR A 21 8.40 -33.57 27.67
CA THR A 21 7.17 -32.85 27.35
C THR A 21 7.06 -31.59 28.23
N PRO A 22 6.93 -30.37 27.68
CA PRO A 22 6.40 -29.26 28.43
C PRO A 22 4.86 -29.25 28.34
N THR A 23 4.20 -29.66 29.43
CA THR A 23 2.80 -29.32 29.69
C THR A 23 2.73 -27.82 29.95
N THR A 24 2.16 -27.06 29.01
CA THR A 24 1.64 -25.71 29.27
C THR A 24 0.25 -25.60 28.68
N SER A 25 -0.66 -25.14 29.52
CA SER A 25 -2.11 -25.05 29.34
C SER A 25 -2.54 -24.42 28.01
N PRO A 26 -3.69 -24.82 27.43
CA PRO A 26 -4.25 -24.11 26.30
C PRO A 26 -4.67 -22.70 26.77
N VAL A 27 -3.93 -21.68 26.35
CA VAL A 27 -4.40 -20.31 26.35
C VAL A 27 -5.60 -20.27 25.43
N VAL A 28 -6.77 -20.01 26.00
CA VAL A 28 -8.00 -19.82 25.24
C VAL A 28 -7.75 -18.64 24.30
N ALA A 29 -7.65 -18.92 22.99
CA ALA A 29 -7.55 -17.89 21.99
C ALA A 29 -8.83 -17.06 22.05
N SER A 30 -8.72 -15.81 22.52
CA SER A 30 -9.77 -14.82 22.30
C SER A 30 -9.96 -14.68 20.80
N SER A 31 -11.07 -15.18 20.28
CA SER A 31 -11.49 -15.03 18.89
C SER A 31 -11.72 -13.55 18.63
N SER A 32 -10.71 -12.85 18.11
CA SER A 32 -10.94 -11.55 17.49
C SER A 32 -11.98 -11.74 16.38
N PRO A 33 -13.06 -10.94 16.33
CA PRO A 33 -14.04 -11.06 15.27
C PRO A 33 -13.35 -10.82 13.93
N THR A 34 -13.40 -11.81 13.04
CA THR A 34 -12.96 -11.65 11.65
C THR A 34 -13.82 -10.54 11.02
N PRO A 35 -13.22 -9.47 10.46
CA PRO A 35 -13.98 -8.46 9.75
C PRO A 35 -14.75 -9.15 8.63
N SER A 36 -16.08 -9.12 8.72
CA SER A 36 -16.95 -9.78 7.76
C SER A 36 -16.92 -8.99 6.45
N SER A 37 -16.76 -9.70 5.34
CA SER A 37 -16.83 -9.07 4.03
C SER A 37 -18.28 -8.69 3.72
N VAL A 38 -18.50 -7.43 3.36
CA VAL A 38 -19.79 -6.93 2.88
C VAL A 38 -19.62 -6.66 1.39
N ASN A 39 -20.45 -7.27 0.54
CA ASN A 39 -20.38 -7.10 -0.92
C ASN A 39 -19.02 -7.43 -1.56
N GLY A 40 -18.22 -8.33 -0.97
CA GLY A 40 -16.88 -8.66 -1.46
C GLY A 40 -15.78 -7.66 -1.05
N GLU A 41 -16.13 -6.70 -0.20
CA GLU A 41 -15.21 -5.72 0.37
C GLU A 41 -14.91 -6.09 1.82
N THR A 42 -13.67 -5.95 2.25
CA THR A 42 -13.25 -6.27 3.64
C THR A 42 -12.64 -5.02 4.27
N PRO A 43 -13.11 -4.58 5.45
CA PRO A 43 -12.47 -3.50 6.19
C PRO A 43 -11.00 -3.81 6.48
N VAL A 44 -10.13 -2.81 6.34
CA VAL A 44 -8.70 -2.92 6.60
C VAL A 44 -8.34 -1.99 7.76
N PRO A 45 -7.58 -2.45 8.77
CA PRO A 45 -7.08 -1.57 9.82
C PRO A 45 -6.29 -0.39 9.25
N GLN A 46 -6.34 0.77 9.92
CA GLN A 46 -5.56 1.92 9.50
C GLN A 46 -4.06 1.58 9.47
N GLN A 47 -3.41 1.92 8.38
CA GLN A 47 -1.98 1.72 8.15
C GLN A 47 -1.47 2.73 7.14
N ILE A 48 -0.20 3.09 7.25
CA ILE A 48 0.47 3.91 6.25
C ILE A 48 0.61 3.08 4.97
N LEU A 49 0.16 3.63 3.85
CA LEU A 49 0.26 2.98 2.55
C LEU A 49 1.34 3.69 1.73
N ALA A 50 2.49 3.07 1.53
CA ALA A 50 3.54 3.67 0.69
C ALA A 50 2.96 4.09 -0.68
N PRO A 51 3.33 5.28 -1.21
CA PRO A 51 4.38 6.19 -0.74
C PRO A 51 3.93 7.22 0.33
N ALA A 52 2.74 7.08 0.93
CA ALA A 52 2.25 8.00 1.96
C ALA A 52 3.26 8.20 3.10
N PRO A 53 3.49 9.45 3.54
CA PRO A 53 4.27 9.71 4.76
C PRO A 53 3.42 9.61 6.04
N ASP A 54 2.11 9.82 5.94
CA ASP A 54 1.19 9.91 7.08
C ASP A 54 0.16 8.77 7.13
N LEU A 55 -0.46 8.58 8.30
CA LEU A 55 -1.64 7.71 8.45
C LEU A 55 -2.85 8.27 7.70
N PRO A 56 -3.77 7.41 7.23
CA PRO A 56 -4.98 7.87 6.56
C PRO A 56 -5.91 8.57 7.55
N ILE A 57 -6.54 9.65 7.09
CA ILE A 57 -7.73 10.21 7.75
C ILE A 57 -8.96 9.37 7.40
N ALA A 58 -9.04 8.83 6.18
CA ALA A 58 -10.11 7.95 5.75
C ALA A 58 -10.01 6.53 6.33
N ASN A 59 -11.13 5.81 6.30
CA ASN A 59 -11.13 4.37 6.52
C ASN A 59 -10.50 3.64 5.33
N LEU A 60 -9.93 2.47 5.57
CA LEU A 60 -9.37 1.59 4.55
C LEU A 60 -10.23 0.34 4.36
N CYS A 61 -10.22 -0.18 3.14
CA CYS A 61 -10.86 -1.44 2.78
C CYS A 61 -10.03 -2.16 1.71
N SER A 62 -10.34 -3.43 1.47
CA SER A 62 -9.81 -4.19 0.34
C SER A 62 -10.96 -4.69 -0.51
N ALA A 63 -10.89 -4.42 -1.81
CA ALA A 63 -11.81 -4.92 -2.83
C ALA A 63 -11.02 -5.29 -4.10
N PRO A 64 -11.45 -6.31 -4.87
CA PRO A 64 -10.80 -6.67 -6.12
C PRO A 64 -10.86 -5.54 -7.14
N LEU A 65 -9.82 -5.41 -7.96
CA LEU A 65 -9.74 -4.41 -9.02
C LEU A 65 -10.10 -5.00 -10.38
N THR A 66 -10.65 -4.15 -11.23
CA THR A 66 -10.78 -4.36 -12.67
C THR A 66 -9.98 -3.27 -13.38
N THR A 67 -9.06 -3.68 -14.25
CA THR A 67 -8.33 -2.75 -15.11
C THR A 67 -9.14 -2.44 -16.37
N THR A 68 -9.09 -1.20 -16.82
CA THR A 68 -9.83 -0.70 -17.97
C THR A 68 -8.89 -0.50 -19.17
N ALA A 69 -9.45 -0.34 -20.37
CA ALA A 69 -8.68 -0.25 -21.61
C ALA A 69 -7.72 0.96 -21.67
N ASP A 70 -8.00 1.99 -20.87
CA ASP A 70 -7.21 3.21 -20.70
C ASP A 70 -6.10 3.08 -19.63
N GLY A 71 -5.89 1.90 -19.06
CA GLY A 71 -4.83 1.64 -18.07
C GLY A 71 -5.24 1.90 -16.62
N ASN A 72 -6.43 2.45 -16.38
CA ASN A 72 -6.95 2.68 -15.04
C ASN A 72 -7.35 1.38 -14.32
N ALA A 73 -7.48 1.45 -13.00
CA ALA A 73 -8.00 0.38 -12.16
C ALA A 73 -9.14 0.87 -11.25
N THR A 74 -10.22 0.11 -11.20
CA THR A 74 -11.42 0.44 -10.41
C THR A 74 -11.89 -0.77 -9.58
N PRO A 75 -12.56 -0.56 -8.43
CA PRO A 75 -12.95 0.71 -7.83
C PRO A 75 -11.84 1.33 -6.97
N LEU A 76 -11.75 2.67 -6.99
CA LEU A 76 -10.81 3.45 -6.15
C LEU A 76 -11.22 3.44 -4.67
N LEU A 77 -12.53 3.53 -4.44
CA LEU A 77 -13.14 3.54 -3.12
C LEU A 77 -14.11 2.37 -3.01
N CYS A 78 -14.21 1.76 -1.84
CA CYS A 78 -15.26 0.80 -1.54
C CYS A 78 -16.63 1.47 -1.48
N SER A 79 -17.69 0.67 -1.47
CA SER A 79 -19.08 1.12 -1.38
C SER A 79 -19.37 2.03 -0.18
N THR A 80 -18.59 1.90 0.89
CA THR A 80 -18.65 2.73 2.11
C THR A 80 -17.94 4.08 1.99
N GLY A 81 -17.23 4.33 0.88
CA GLY A 81 -16.35 5.49 0.69
C GLY A 81 -14.94 5.29 1.25
N ALA A 82 -14.63 4.15 1.87
CA ALA A 82 -13.28 3.82 2.32
C ALA A 82 -12.30 3.67 1.14
N VAL A 83 -11.03 4.02 1.34
CA VAL A 83 -9.99 3.89 0.31
C VAL A 83 -9.68 2.41 0.07
N ASN A 84 -9.77 1.96 -1.19
CA ASN A 84 -9.40 0.61 -1.57
C ASN A 84 -7.87 0.48 -1.58
N VAL A 85 -7.31 -0.30 -0.65
CA VAL A 85 -5.86 -0.49 -0.53
C VAL A 85 -5.25 -1.15 -1.77
N GLN A 86 -6.04 -1.92 -2.54
CA GLN A 86 -5.57 -2.48 -3.80
C GLN A 86 -5.41 -1.39 -4.85
N ALA A 87 -6.38 -0.46 -4.94
CA ALA A 87 -6.29 0.69 -5.84
C ALA A 87 -5.09 1.58 -5.47
N TRP A 88 -4.90 1.87 -4.18
CA TRP A 88 -3.73 2.62 -3.72
C TRP A 88 -2.43 1.99 -4.22
N ARG A 89 -2.26 0.67 -4.04
CA ARG A 89 -1.06 -0.05 -4.48
C ARG A 89 -0.88 -0.04 -6.00
N PHE A 90 -1.97 -0.09 -6.76
CA PHE A 90 -1.92 0.02 -8.22
C PHE A 90 -1.38 1.38 -8.66
N TYR A 91 -1.90 2.48 -8.08
CA TYR A 91 -1.47 3.84 -8.43
C TYR A 91 -0.16 4.26 -7.74
N ALA A 92 0.35 3.53 -6.75
CA ALA A 92 1.59 3.85 -6.04
C ALA A 92 2.84 3.91 -6.95
N SER A 93 2.80 3.29 -8.13
CA SER A 93 3.88 3.39 -9.15
C SER A 93 3.57 4.37 -10.28
N VAL A 94 2.34 4.87 -10.37
CA VAL A 94 1.87 5.74 -11.45
C VAL A 94 1.79 7.18 -10.96
N SER A 95 1.07 7.41 -9.86
CA SER A 95 0.86 8.70 -9.22
C SER A 95 1.64 8.81 -7.91
N ALA A 96 2.89 8.35 -7.93
CA ALA A 96 3.69 8.19 -6.72
C ALA A 96 3.92 9.52 -6.00
N SER A 97 4.18 10.58 -6.76
CA SER A 97 4.43 11.91 -6.23
C SER A 97 3.17 12.49 -5.60
N VAL A 98 1.99 12.33 -6.23
CA VAL A 98 0.69 12.75 -5.67
C VAL A 98 0.31 11.97 -4.41
N LEU A 99 0.50 10.65 -4.42
CA LEU A 99 0.19 9.80 -3.26
C LEU A 99 1.18 9.99 -2.10
N GLY A 100 2.38 10.50 -2.40
CA GLY A 100 3.45 10.75 -1.42
C GLY A 100 3.45 12.14 -0.80
N ILE A 101 2.52 13.03 -1.20
CA ILE A 101 2.49 14.43 -0.72
C ILE A 101 2.23 14.53 0.79
N GLY A 102 1.30 13.71 1.31
CA GLY A 102 0.89 13.74 2.71
C GLY A 102 -0.24 14.71 3.04
N LEU A 103 -0.34 15.04 4.32
CA LEU A 103 -1.40 15.89 4.88
C LEU A 103 -1.23 17.38 4.52
N ASN A 104 -2.36 18.04 4.26
CA ASN A 104 -2.49 19.50 4.08
C ASN A 104 -1.57 20.16 3.02
N PRO A 105 -1.48 19.64 1.78
CA PRO A 105 -0.76 20.35 0.75
C PRO A 105 -1.49 21.59 0.26
N THR A 106 -0.71 22.47 -0.35
CA THR A 106 -1.23 23.54 -1.21
C THR A 106 -1.60 22.98 -2.58
N GLN A 107 -2.51 23.67 -3.29
CA GLN A 107 -2.88 23.30 -4.65
C GLN A 107 -1.64 23.24 -5.59
N GLY A 108 -0.72 24.20 -5.48
CA GLY A 108 0.50 24.22 -6.30
C GLY A 108 1.45 23.05 -6.04
N GLN A 109 1.49 22.50 -4.82
CA GLN A 109 2.24 21.28 -4.54
C GLN A 109 1.63 20.06 -5.25
N VAL A 110 0.30 19.97 -5.29
CA VAL A 110 -0.38 18.90 -6.02
C VAL A 110 -0.21 19.06 -7.53
N GLU A 111 -0.31 20.27 -8.06
CA GLU A 111 -0.05 20.54 -9.48
C GLU A 111 1.37 20.14 -9.88
N ASN A 112 2.37 20.49 -9.07
CA ASN A 112 3.76 20.10 -9.31
C ASN A 112 3.95 18.57 -9.25
N ALA A 113 3.31 17.89 -8.30
CA ALA A 113 3.39 16.43 -8.19
C ALA A 113 2.71 15.72 -9.36
N ILE A 114 1.55 16.18 -9.82
CA ILE A 114 0.88 15.68 -11.02
C ILE A 114 1.82 15.81 -12.22
N CYS A 115 2.49 16.95 -12.37
CA CYS A 115 3.44 17.15 -13.46
C CYS A 115 4.69 16.29 -13.35
N ASP A 116 5.16 16.04 -12.13
CA ASP A 116 6.26 15.12 -11.88
C ASP A 116 5.88 13.67 -12.25
N ASP A 117 4.69 13.21 -11.87
CA ASP A 117 4.17 11.88 -12.21
C ASP A 117 3.98 11.70 -13.73
N ILE A 118 3.50 12.72 -14.44
CA ILE A 118 3.39 12.71 -15.90
C ILE A 118 4.78 12.65 -16.57
N ALA A 119 5.76 13.40 -16.05
CA ALA A 119 7.09 13.50 -16.65
C ALA A 119 7.96 12.27 -16.39
N HIS A 120 7.91 11.72 -15.18
CA HIS A 120 8.85 10.70 -14.70
C HIS A 120 8.23 9.31 -14.53
N ASN A 121 6.94 9.23 -14.16
CA ASN A 121 6.24 7.96 -13.95
C ASN A 121 5.34 7.57 -15.13
N HIS A 122 5.36 8.38 -16.20
CA HIS A 122 4.56 8.19 -17.42
C HIS A 122 3.05 8.10 -17.16
N ALA A 123 2.57 8.74 -16.10
CA ALA A 123 1.16 8.77 -15.78
C ALA A 123 0.37 9.48 -16.88
N THR A 124 -0.73 8.88 -17.31
CA THR A 124 -1.72 9.55 -18.15
C THR A 124 -2.63 10.43 -17.28
N ARG A 125 -3.26 11.45 -17.90
CA ARG A 125 -4.19 12.34 -17.17
C ARG A 125 -5.35 11.60 -16.49
N PRO A 126 -5.96 10.56 -17.10
CA PRO A 126 -6.97 9.74 -16.41
C PRO A 126 -6.44 8.97 -15.21
N GLU A 127 -5.20 8.49 -15.27
CA GLU A 127 -4.56 7.82 -14.13
C GLU A 127 -4.26 8.80 -13.00
N GLU A 128 -3.77 10.00 -13.32
CA GLU A 128 -3.58 11.08 -12.34
C GLU A 128 -4.88 11.53 -11.70
N ALA A 129 -5.98 11.56 -12.44
CA ALA A 129 -7.30 11.84 -11.86
C ALA A 129 -7.69 10.80 -10.81
N SER A 130 -7.32 9.54 -11.03
CA SER A 130 -7.56 8.44 -10.09
C SER A 130 -6.61 8.50 -8.88
N GLY A 131 -5.32 8.76 -9.11
CA GLY A 131 -4.31 8.98 -8.07
C GLY A 131 -4.65 10.16 -7.15
N TYR A 132 -5.01 11.31 -7.74
CA TYR A 132 -5.50 12.48 -7.01
C TYR A 132 -6.73 12.15 -6.17
N LYS A 133 -7.73 11.45 -6.73
CA LYS A 133 -8.94 11.07 -5.98
C LYS A 133 -8.62 10.16 -4.79
N LEU A 134 -7.68 9.23 -4.95
CA LEU A 134 -7.20 8.39 -3.85
C LEU A 134 -6.50 9.23 -2.77
N ALA A 135 -5.54 10.08 -3.14
CA ALA A 135 -4.81 10.93 -2.21
C ALA A 135 -5.75 11.90 -1.46
N ALA A 136 -6.61 12.61 -2.20
CA ALA A 136 -7.56 13.56 -1.64
C ALA A 136 -8.53 12.89 -0.66
N THR A 137 -8.94 11.64 -0.92
CA THR A 137 -9.78 10.88 0.02
C THR A 137 -8.96 10.41 1.23
N TYR A 138 -7.78 9.82 1.01
CA TYR A 138 -6.91 9.28 2.05
C TYR A 138 -6.51 10.35 3.09
N TYR A 139 -6.16 11.54 2.61
CA TYR A 139 -5.73 12.68 3.42
C TYR A 139 -6.84 13.71 3.69
N SER A 140 -8.06 13.47 3.20
CA SER A 140 -9.19 14.40 3.34
C SER A 140 -8.86 15.84 2.88
N TRP A 141 -8.18 15.99 1.74
CA TRP A 141 -7.89 17.31 1.16
C TRP A 141 -9.19 18.04 0.83
N SER A 142 -9.27 19.34 1.12
CA SER A 142 -10.51 20.12 1.06
C SER A 142 -10.65 21.01 -0.17
N PHE A 143 -9.59 21.18 -0.96
CA PHE A 143 -9.63 21.94 -2.21
C PHE A 143 -9.96 21.04 -3.40
N ASN A 144 -10.56 21.62 -4.43
CA ASN A 144 -10.95 20.90 -5.63
C ASN A 144 -10.02 21.29 -6.79
N LEU A 145 -9.14 20.37 -7.17
CA LEU A 145 -8.28 20.46 -8.35
C LEU A 145 -8.84 19.53 -9.43
N ASP A 146 -8.74 19.94 -10.68
CA ASP A 146 -9.09 19.11 -11.85
C ASP A 146 -7.79 18.67 -12.53
N PRO A 147 -7.29 17.43 -12.30
CA PRO A 147 -6.04 16.95 -12.87
C PRO A 147 -6.01 16.99 -14.40
N ALA A 148 -7.17 16.93 -15.06
CA ALA A 148 -7.25 17.04 -16.52
C ALA A 148 -6.91 18.44 -17.04
N LYS A 149 -6.99 19.48 -16.19
CA LYS A 149 -6.70 20.89 -16.53
C LYS A 149 -5.33 21.37 -16.09
N VAL A 150 -4.59 20.57 -15.32
CA VAL A 150 -3.22 20.92 -14.89
C VAL A 150 -2.34 21.03 -16.13
N THR A 151 -1.68 22.17 -16.31
CA THR A 151 -0.75 22.40 -17.41
C THR A 151 0.67 22.24 -16.88
N CYS A 152 1.42 21.30 -17.45
CA CYS A 152 2.80 21.05 -17.08
C CYS A 152 3.73 21.84 -18.01
N PRO A 153 4.71 22.57 -17.45
CA PRO A 153 5.65 23.37 -18.23
C PRO A 153 6.63 22.54 -19.05
#